data_AF-A0A7W6IED5-F1
#
_entry.id   AF-A0A7W6IED5-F1
#
_cell.length_a   1.000
_cell.length_b   1.000
_cell.length_c   1.000
_cell.angle_alpha   90.00
_cell.angle_beta   90.00
_cell.angle_gamma   90.00
#
_symmetry.space_group_name_H-M   'P 1'
#
loop_
_entity.id
_entity.type
_entity.pdbx_description
1 polymer ?
#
loop_
_entity_poly.entity_id
_entity_poly.type
_entity_poly.pdbx_seq_one_letter_code
_entity_poly.pdbx_strand_id
1 'polypeptide(L)'
;MPINDPGPETLDAVEEASLESFPASDPPAWVPVRTGPVDVAALLSRNAEARAVWNEALEEAARIADEAGAPELSGQIRDIKRPETGTV
;
A
#
# COMPACT_ATOMS: atom_id res chain seq x y z
N MET A 1 -50.37 -53.37 -3.98
CA MET A 1 -49.75 -52.17 -4.58
C MET A 1 -48.25 -52.43 -4.66
N PRO A 2 -47.58 -52.23 -5.80
CA PRO A 2 -46.13 -52.28 -5.82
C PRO A 2 -45.61 -51.04 -5.07
N ILE A 3 -44.71 -51.28 -4.13
CA ILE A 3 -43.94 -50.28 -3.40
C ILE A 3 -42.87 -49.79 -4.38
N ASN A 4 -43.01 -48.56 -4.87
CA ASN A 4 -41.91 -47.87 -5.56
C ASN A 4 -40.87 -47.55 -4.49
N ASP A 5 -39.79 -48.31 -4.47
CA ASP A 5 -38.59 -48.01 -3.68
C ASP A 5 -37.80 -46.98 -4.51
N PRO A 6 -37.72 -45.69 -4.11
CA PRO A 6 -36.89 -44.74 -4.83
C PRO A 6 -35.43 -45.19 -4.60
N GLY A 7 -34.76 -45.56 -5.69
CA GLY A 7 -33.33 -45.90 -5.66
C GLY A 7 -32.50 -44.78 -5.03
N PRO A 8 -31.26 -45.05 -4.59
CA PRO A 8 -30.47 -44.12 -3.80
C PRO A 8 -30.39 -42.78 -4.54
N GLU A 9 -31.12 -41.78 -4.03
CA GLU A 9 -31.17 -40.45 -4.60
C GLU A 9 -29.74 -39.90 -4.52
N THR A 10 -29.06 -39.83 -5.67
CA THR A 10 -27.79 -39.13 -5.76
C THR A 10 -28.12 -37.67 -5.49
N LEU A 11 -27.74 -37.19 -4.29
CA LEU A 11 -27.91 -35.80 -3.91
C LEU A 11 -27.35 -34.90 -5.01
N ASP A 12 -28.08 -33.84 -5.36
CA ASP A 12 -27.55 -32.84 -6.28
C ASP A 12 -26.31 -32.19 -5.65
N ALA A 13 -25.40 -31.68 -6.48
CA ALA A 13 -24.15 -31.07 -6.03
C ALA A 13 -24.38 -29.92 -5.02
N VAL A 14 -25.53 -29.25 -5.10
CA VAL A 14 -25.94 -28.21 -4.15
C VAL A 14 -26.30 -28.80 -2.78
N GLU A 15 -27.00 -29.94 -2.75
CA GLU A 15 -27.38 -30.63 -1.52
C GLU A 15 -26.17 -31.28 -0.84
N GLU A 16 -25.26 -31.87 -1.62
CA GLU A 16 -23.99 -32.42 -1.11
C GLU A 16 -23.10 -31.32 -0.52
N ALA A 17 -22.92 -30.19 -1.22
CA ALA A 17 -22.11 -29.07 -0.73
C ALA A 17 -22.66 -28.43 0.55
N SER A 18 -23.98 -28.51 0.78
CA SER A 18 -24.61 -27.98 2.00
C SER A 18 -24.32 -28.82 3.24
N LEU A 19 -23.90 -30.08 3.07
CA LEU A 19 -23.50 -30.98 4.15
C LEU A 19 -22.02 -30.82 4.53
N GLU A 20 -21.23 -30.16 3.68
CA GLU A 20 -19.82 -29.90 3.95
C GLU A 20 -19.65 -28.73 4.92
N SER A 21 -18.88 -28.95 5.98
CA SER A 21 -18.47 -27.87 6.88
C SER A 21 -17.23 -27.19 6.30
N PHE A 22 -17.42 -26.04 5.65
CA PHE A 22 -16.30 -25.20 5.25
C PHE A 22 -15.63 -24.61 6.50
N PRO A 23 -14.29 -24.61 6.59
CA PRO A 23 -13.63 -23.88 7.66
C PRO A 23 -14.09 -22.43 7.58
N ALA A 24 -14.57 -21.89 8.70
CA ALA A 24 -14.80 -20.46 8.85
C ALA A 24 -13.43 -19.78 8.78
N SER A 25 -12.98 -19.51 7.56
CA SER A 25 -11.80 -18.71 7.32
C SER A 25 -12.16 -17.31 7.76
N ASP A 26 -11.55 -16.82 8.84
CA ASP A 26 -11.64 -15.41 9.17
C ASP A 26 -11.28 -14.61 7.91
N PRO A 27 -12.14 -13.69 7.46
CA PRO A 27 -11.81 -12.88 6.30
C PRO A 27 -10.54 -12.10 6.60
N PRO A 28 -9.68 -11.85 5.60
CA PRO A 28 -8.49 -11.04 5.82
C PRO A 28 -8.91 -9.71 6.44
N ALA A 29 -8.24 -9.34 7.54
CA ALA A 29 -8.54 -8.09 8.23
C ALA A 29 -8.48 -6.92 7.24
N TRP A 30 -9.55 -6.14 7.16
CA TRP A 30 -9.53 -4.90 6.39
C TRP A 30 -8.66 -3.88 7.10
N VAL A 31 -7.45 -3.68 6.58
CA VAL A 31 -6.59 -2.57 7.00
C VAL A 31 -7.13 -1.32 6.32
N PRO A 32 -7.68 -0.34 7.06
CA PRO A 32 -8.12 0.90 6.45
C PRO A 32 -6.93 1.56 5.77
N VAL A 33 -7.07 1.84 4.46
CA VAL A 33 -6.14 2.72 3.75
C VAL A 33 -6.11 4.03 4.52
N ARG A 34 -4.91 4.52 4.88
CA ARG A 34 -4.77 5.83 5.52
C ARG A 34 -5.46 6.86 4.64
N THR A 35 -6.56 7.42 5.13
CA THR A 35 -7.29 8.48 4.45
C THR A 35 -6.69 9.82 4.84
N GLY A 36 -6.26 10.60 3.84
CA GLY A 36 -5.75 11.95 4.03
C GLY A 36 -4.35 12.17 3.46
N PRO A 37 -3.95 13.45 3.30
CA PRO A 37 -2.62 13.79 2.81
C PRO A 37 -1.55 13.29 3.78
N VAL A 38 -0.43 12.82 3.24
CA VAL A 38 0.74 12.50 4.05
C VAL A 38 1.29 13.80 4.61
N ASP A 39 1.40 13.89 5.93
CA ASP A 39 2.20 14.93 6.57
C ASP A 39 3.68 14.64 6.31
N VAL A 40 4.18 15.22 5.21
CA VAL A 40 5.55 15.06 4.74
C VAL A 40 6.52 15.60 5.78
N ALA A 41 6.23 16.75 6.39
CA ALA A 41 7.11 17.33 7.40
C ALA A 41 7.29 16.39 8.60
N ALA A 42 6.20 15.85 9.14
CA ALA A 42 6.25 14.88 10.23
C ALA A 42 6.91 13.55 9.82
N LEU A 43 6.74 13.11 8.57
CA LEU A 43 7.39 11.91 8.04
C LEU A 43 8.91 12.08 7.96
N LEU A 44 9.38 13.14 7.31
CA LEU A 44 10.80 13.41 7.12
C LEU A 44 11.51 13.69 8.45
N SER A 45 10.79 14.21 9.45
CA SER A 45 11.34 14.40 10.80
C SER A 45 11.56 13.10 11.57
N ARG A 46 10.68 12.10 11.40
CA ARG A 46 10.71 10.85 12.20
C ARG A 46 11.42 9.69 11.52
N ASN A 47 11.63 9.76 10.20
CA ASN A 47 12.18 8.67 9.41
C ASN A 47 13.35 9.17 8.55
N ALA A 48 14.57 8.74 8.92
CA ALA A 48 15.80 9.14 8.27
C ALA A 48 15.90 8.63 6.82
N GLU A 49 15.42 7.42 6.55
CA GLU A 49 15.42 6.82 5.20
C GLU A 49 14.51 7.59 4.25
N ALA A 50 13.29 7.91 4.68
CA ALA A 50 12.36 8.74 3.92
C ALA A 50 12.95 10.13 3.61
N ARG A 51 13.70 10.71 4.56
CA ARG A 51 14.44 11.95 4.34
C ARG A 51 15.58 11.81 3.35
N ALA A 52 16.33 10.71 3.39
CA ALA A 52 17.40 10.45 2.43
C ALA A 52 16.86 10.38 1.00
N VAL A 53 15.82 9.56 0.78
CA VAL A 53 15.15 9.42 -0.52
C VAL A 53 14.60 10.76 -1.01
N TRP A 54 13.96 11.52 -0.12
CA TRP A 54 13.46 12.87 -0.44
C TRP A 54 14.57 13.81 -0.89
N ASN A 55 15.68 13.86 -0.15
CA ASN A 55 16.81 14.74 -0.45
C ASN A 55 17.54 14.34 -1.75
N GLU A 56 17.63 13.04 -2.05
CA GLU A 56 18.20 12.53 -3.30
C GLU A 56 17.35 12.94 -4.50
N ALA A 57 16.03 12.74 -4.42
CA ALA A 57 15.10 13.15 -5.48
C ALA A 57 15.16 14.67 -5.75
N LEU A 58 15.29 15.49 -4.71
CA LEU A 58 15.46 16.94 -4.86
C LEU A 58 16.80 17.31 -5.53
N GLU A 59 17.89 16.62 -5.22
CA GLU A 59 19.18 16.88 -5.88
C GLU A 59 19.12 16.54 -7.36
N GLU A 60 18.49 15.41 -7.71
CA GLU A 60 18.29 15.01 -9.09
C GLU A 60 17.42 16.02 -9.85
N ALA A 61 16.33 16.50 -9.24
CA ALA A 61 15.49 17.53 -9.82
C ALA A 61 16.23 18.86 -10.02
N ALA A 62 17.09 19.23 -9.07
CA ALA A 62 17.93 20.42 -9.19
C ALA A 62 18.93 20.27 -10.36
N ARG A 63 19.55 19.10 -10.51
CA ARG A 63 20.43 18.80 -11.65
C ARG A 63 19.71 18.93 -12.98
N ILE A 64 18.51 18.37 -13.10
CA ILE A 64 17.70 18.48 -14.33
C ILE A 64 17.37 19.95 -14.63
N ALA A 65 17.07 20.76 -13.62
CA ALA A 65 16.83 22.19 -13.78
C ALA A 65 18.10 22.95 -14.24
N ASP A 66 19.28 22.58 -13.71
CA ASP A 66 20.56 23.14 -14.16
C ASP A 66 20.83 22.79 -15.64
N GLU A 67 20.61 21.53 -16.03
CA GLU A 67 20.76 21.06 -17.42
C GLU A 67 19.78 21.76 -18.38
N ALA A 68 18.59 22.12 -17.89
CA ALA A 68 17.60 22.90 -18.62
C ALA A 68 17.91 24.41 -18.68
N GLY A 69 18.99 24.88 -18.05
CA GLY A 69 19.37 26.28 -18.02
C GLY A 69 18.51 27.14 -17.08
N ALA A 70 17.94 26.55 -16.03
CA ALA A 70 17.13 27.21 -15.01
C ALA A 70 17.81 27.18 -13.61
N PRO A 71 18.95 27.89 -13.43
CA PRO A 71 19.74 27.82 -12.20
C PRO A 71 19.04 28.43 -10.97
N GLU A 72 18.14 29.39 -11.15
CA GLU A 72 17.34 29.95 -10.05
C GLU A 72 16.38 28.90 -9.49
N LEU A 73 15.78 28.07 -10.36
CA LEU A 73 14.90 26.99 -9.96
C LEU A 73 15.69 25.87 -9.26
N SER A 74 16.86 25.51 -9.77
CA SER A 74 17.71 24.50 -9.13
C SER A 74 18.14 24.93 -7.72
N GLY A 75 18.46 26.22 -7.52
CA GLY A 75 18.72 26.80 -6.21
C GLY A 75 17.52 26.66 -5.26
N GLN A 76 16.34 27.07 -5.72
CA GLN A 76 15.10 26.94 -4.93
C GLN A 76 14.80 25.48 -4.54
N ILE A 77 15.07 24.53 -5.44
CA ILE A 77 14.87 23.09 -5.15
C ILE A 77 15.83 22.61 -4.05
N ARG A 78 17.11 23.02 -4.10
CA ARG A 78 18.09 22.66 -3.08
C ARG A 78 17.74 23.23 -1.71
N ASP A 79 17.14 24.42 -1.64
CA ASP A 79 16.68 25.03 -0.39
C ASP A 79 15.55 24.25 0.30
N ILE A 80 14.81 23.41 -0.44
CA ILE A 80 13.75 22.55 0.11
C ILE A 80 14.33 21.34 0.87
N LYS A 81 15.60 20.98 0.63
CA LYS A 81 16.25 19.84 1.28
C LYS A 81 16.23 20.01 2.80
N ARG A 82 16.00 18.91 3.52
CA ARG A 82 16.00 18.91 4.99
C ARG A 82 17.37 18.51 5.51
N PRO A 83 17.95 19.26 6.48
CA PRO A 83 19.22 18.86 7.07
C PRO A 83 19.08 17.50 7.75
N GLU A 84 20.16 16.71 7.69
CA GLU A 84 20.26 15.52 8.53
C GLU A 84 20.22 15.99 9.99
N THR A 85 19.34 15.41 10.80
CA THR A 85 19.32 15.71 12.23
C THR A 85 20.62 15.14 12.77
N GLY A 86 21.62 16.00 12.91
CA GLY A 86 22.86 15.66 13.56
C GLY A 86 22.55 15.19 14.97
N THR A 87 23.10 14.02 15.30
CA THR A 87 23.32 13.58 16.68
C THR A 87 24.04 14.72 17.41
N VAL A 88 23.35 15.36 18.35
CA VAL A 88 24.00 16.17 19.40
C VAL A 88 24.46 15.24 20.49
#